data_AF-A0A125SIH1-F1
#
_entry.id   AF-A0A125SIH1-F1
#
_cell.length_a   1.000
_cell.length_b   1.000
_cell.length_c   1.000
_cell.angle_alpha   90.00
_cell.angle_beta   90.00
_cell.angle_gamma   90.00
#
_symmetry.space_group_name_H-M   'P 1'
#
loop_
_entity.id
_entity.type
_entity.pdbx_description
1 polymer ?
#
loop_
_entity_poly.entity_id
_entity_poly.type
_entity_poly.pdbx_seq_one_letter_code
_entity_poly.pdbx_strand_id
1 'polypeptide(L)'
;MIGKAAKSFRYAWSMIGNAEARVIAVLLLERTKDGNLRVIDLAVQLCSKAFIPCDSSYEVAMANRLVADGRRFYKPLRLLPGEEMLPDFVLVDTPVPTAIEVYGMESHDGYRRRKEQKQAIYSQNRTPCIEWVPPAHLASVRLPAAA
;
A
#
# COMPACT_ATOMS: atom_id res chain seq x y z
N MET A 1 -8.19 10.31 22.31
CA MET A 1 -8.20 9.08 21.47
C MET A 1 -8.22 9.42 19.99
N ILE A 2 -9.20 10.19 19.49
CA ILE A 2 -9.31 10.55 18.05
C ILE A 2 -8.03 11.20 17.49
N GLY A 3 -7.46 12.20 18.15
CA GLY A 3 -6.22 12.83 17.66
C GLY A 3 -5.00 11.89 17.63
N LYS A 4 -4.91 10.94 18.58
CA LYS A 4 -3.86 9.91 18.60
C LYS A 4 -4.07 8.92 17.45
N ALA A 5 -5.30 8.47 17.24
CA ALA A 5 -5.67 7.58 16.13
C ALA A 5 -5.41 8.23 14.77
N ALA A 6 -5.81 9.48 14.58
CA ALA A 6 -5.56 10.23 13.36
C ALA A 6 -4.06 10.37 13.05
N LYS A 7 -3.22 10.53 14.08
CA LYS A 7 -1.76 10.57 13.91
C LYS A 7 -1.18 9.18 13.59
N SER A 8 -1.58 8.15 14.34
CA SER A 8 -1.08 6.77 14.17
C SER A 8 -1.49 6.15 12.83
N PHE A 9 -2.66 6.50 12.31
CA PHE A 9 -3.22 5.96 11.07
C PHE A 9 -3.39 7.05 10.01
N ARG A 10 -2.44 8.00 9.92
CA ARG A 10 -2.55 9.23 9.12
C ARG A 10 -3.05 9.01 7.68
N TYR A 11 -2.55 7.98 6.99
CA TYR A 11 -2.92 7.71 5.60
C TYR A 11 -4.35 7.22 5.50
N ALA A 12 -4.73 6.25 6.34
CA ALA A 12 -6.11 5.75 6.40
C ALA A 12 -7.08 6.88 6.80
N TRP A 13 -6.70 7.68 7.80
CA TRP A 13 -7.50 8.80 8.29
C TRP A 13 -7.75 9.85 7.22
N SER A 14 -6.73 10.23 6.45
CA SER A 14 -6.87 11.20 5.34
C SER A 14 -7.76 10.73 4.21
N MET A 15 -8.04 9.43 4.12
CA MET A 15 -8.81 8.81 3.04
C MET A 15 -10.25 8.45 3.45
N ILE A 16 -10.66 8.77 4.68
CA ILE A 16 -12.06 8.57 5.12
C ILE A 16 -13.00 9.39 4.21
N GLY A 17 -14.03 8.74 3.67
CA GLY A 17 -15.00 9.35 2.75
C GLY A 17 -14.55 9.45 1.30
N ASN A 18 -13.31 9.07 0.97
CA ASN A 18 -12.85 9.02 -0.41
C ASN A 18 -13.45 7.81 -1.13
N ALA A 19 -14.17 8.03 -2.24
CA ALA A 19 -14.81 6.97 -3.03
C ALA A 19 -13.80 5.95 -3.60
N GLU A 20 -12.54 6.36 -3.78
CA GLU A 20 -11.45 5.54 -4.31
C GLU A 20 -10.78 4.65 -3.26
N ALA A 21 -11.07 4.84 -1.98
CA ALA A 21 -10.48 4.07 -0.90
C ALA A 21 -11.54 3.37 -0.05
N ARG A 22 -11.11 2.37 0.70
CA ARG A 22 -11.85 1.79 1.82
C ARG A 22 -11.00 1.95 3.07
N VAL A 23 -11.62 2.36 4.16
CA VAL A 23 -10.95 2.45 5.46
C VAL A 23 -11.62 1.43 6.37
N ILE A 24 -10.88 0.40 6.73
CA ILE A 24 -11.39 -0.70 7.56
C ILE A 24 -10.88 -0.49 8.97
N ALA A 25 -11.79 -0.51 9.94
CA ALA A 25 -11.46 -0.36 11.35
C ALA A 25 -11.91 -1.59 12.14
N VAL A 26 -11.04 -2.08 13.01
CA VAL A 26 -11.37 -3.03 14.07
C VAL A 26 -11.33 -2.27 15.37
N LEU A 27 -12.44 -2.26 16.11
CA LEU A 27 -12.59 -1.51 17.36
C LEU A 27 -12.78 -2.47 18.51
N LEU A 28 -11.98 -2.33 19.55
CA LEU A 28 -12.23 -2.98 20.84
C LEU A 28 -13.08 -2.02 21.67
N LEU A 29 -14.24 -2.50 22.12
CA LEU A 29 -15.23 -1.70 22.84
C LEU A 29 -15.43 -2.23 24.26
N GLU A 30 -15.73 -1.32 25.18
CA GLU A 30 -16.21 -1.60 26.52
C GLU A 30 -17.60 -0.95 26.70
N ARG A 31 -18.51 -1.66 27.37
CA ARG A 31 -19.79 -1.09 27.79
C ARG A 31 -19.62 -0.41 29.15
N THR A 32 -19.92 0.88 29.25
CA THR A 32 -19.84 1.64 30.50
C THR A 32 -20.99 1.26 31.44
N LYS A 33 -20.87 1.65 32.72
CA LYS A 33 -21.92 1.44 33.74
C LYS A 33 -23.26 2.08 33.36
N ASP A 34 -23.21 3.22 32.66
CA ASP A 34 -24.40 3.94 32.16
C ASP A 34 -24.95 3.37 30.85
N GLY A 35 -24.38 2.26 30.36
CA GLY A 35 -24.83 1.56 29.16
C GLY A 35 -24.26 2.05 27.83
N ASN A 36 -23.38 3.05 27.83
CA ASN A 36 -22.73 3.57 26.63
C ASN A 36 -21.61 2.65 26.12
N LEU A 37 -21.25 2.76 24.84
CA LEU A 37 -20.08 2.08 24.28
C LEU A 37 -18.87 3.03 24.25
N ARG A 38 -17.74 2.55 24.76
CA ARG A 38 -16.46 3.26 24.77
C ARG A 38 -15.45 2.47 23.96
N VAL A 39 -14.86 3.07 22.94
CA VAL A 39 -13.71 2.46 22.24
C VAL A 39 -12.51 2.49 23.20
N ILE A 40 -11.93 1.33 23.46
CA ILE A 40 -10.75 1.18 24.31
C ILE A 40 -9.48 0.95 23.50
N ASP A 41 -9.60 0.34 22.31
CA ASP A 41 -8.51 0.20 21.36
C ASP A 41 -9.01 0.14 19.92
N LEU A 42 -8.14 0.40 18.96
CA LEU A 42 -8.47 0.32 17.53
C LEU A 42 -7.27 0.01 16.64
N ALA A 43 -7.55 -0.73 15.57
CA ALA A 43 -6.67 -0.88 14.42
C ALA A 43 -7.39 -0.36 13.17
N VAL A 44 -6.67 0.35 12.29
CA VAL A 44 -7.21 0.88 11.05
C VAL A 44 -6.31 0.48 9.88
N GLN A 45 -6.92 -0.01 8.81
CA GLN A 45 -6.25 -0.40 7.57
C GLN A 45 -6.81 0.43 6.41
N LEU A 46 -5.91 1.02 5.63
CA LEU A 46 -6.26 1.66 4.35
C LEU A 46 -6.30 0.57 3.28
N CYS A 47 -7.33 0.58 2.45
CA CYS A 47 -7.47 -0.36 1.34
C CYS A 47 -7.87 0.35 0.04
N SER A 48 -7.60 -0.32 -1.08
CA SER A 48 -8.16 0.01 -2.39
C SER A 48 -9.69 -0.22 -2.44
N LYS A 49 -10.35 0.14 -3.55
CA LYS A 49 -11.78 -0.17 -3.80
C LYS A 49 -12.08 -1.67 -3.68
N ALA A 50 -11.12 -2.50 -4.09
CA ALA A 50 -11.21 -3.96 -4.06
C ALA A 50 -10.73 -4.56 -2.73
N PHE A 51 -10.65 -3.75 -1.65
CA PHE A 51 -10.23 -4.16 -0.31
C PHE A 51 -8.79 -4.71 -0.21
N ILE A 52 -7.91 -4.34 -1.16
CA ILE A 52 -6.48 -4.68 -1.10
C ILE A 52 -5.81 -3.73 -0.08
N PRO A 53 -5.16 -4.22 1.00
CA PRO A 53 -4.48 -3.37 1.98
C PRO A 53 -3.42 -2.49 1.31
N CYS A 54 -3.23 -1.25 1.78
CA CYS A 54 -2.32 -0.27 1.19
C CYS A 54 -1.68 0.59 2.29
N ASP A 55 -0.37 0.81 2.21
CA ASP A 55 0.34 1.64 3.20
C ASP A 55 0.30 3.14 2.83
N SER A 56 -0.13 3.47 1.61
CA SER A 56 -0.20 4.85 1.11
C SER A 56 -1.38 5.07 0.15
N SER A 57 -1.77 6.33 -0.06
CA SER A 57 -2.76 6.70 -1.08
C SER A 57 -2.28 6.43 -2.51
N TYR A 58 -0.96 6.42 -2.74
CA TYR A 58 -0.38 6.04 -4.03
C TYR A 58 -0.56 4.54 -4.28
N GLU A 59 -0.32 3.69 -3.28
CA GLU A 59 -0.64 2.26 -3.41
C GLU A 59 -2.12 2.01 -3.70
N VAL A 60 -3.03 2.78 -3.08
CA VAL A 60 -4.46 2.72 -3.41
C VAL A 60 -4.71 2.99 -4.89
N ALA A 61 -4.08 4.03 -5.44
CA ALA A 61 -4.22 4.39 -6.85
C ALA A 61 -3.66 3.30 -7.77
N MET A 62 -2.48 2.75 -7.45
CA MET A 62 -1.88 1.65 -8.22
C MET A 62 -2.77 0.39 -8.16
N ALA A 63 -3.21 -0.03 -6.97
CA ALA A 63 -4.07 -1.19 -6.79
C ALA A 63 -5.39 -1.05 -7.56
N ASN A 64 -6.04 0.13 -7.47
CA ASN A 64 -7.26 0.40 -8.23
C ASN A 64 -7.03 0.31 -9.74
N ARG A 65 -5.91 0.86 -10.24
CA ARG A 65 -5.55 0.75 -11.64
C ARG A 65 -5.34 -0.71 -12.05
N LEU A 66 -4.54 -1.48 -11.31
CA LEU A 66 -4.26 -2.87 -11.65
C LEU A 66 -5.54 -3.71 -11.72
N VAL A 67 -6.48 -3.48 -10.80
CA VAL A 67 -7.81 -4.12 -10.82
C VAL A 67 -8.63 -3.67 -12.03
N ALA A 68 -8.68 -2.36 -12.31
CA ALA A 68 -9.42 -1.81 -13.46
C ALA A 68 -8.86 -2.30 -14.81
N ASP A 69 -7.54 -2.45 -14.90
CA ASP A 69 -6.81 -2.97 -16.06
C ASP A 69 -6.92 -4.50 -16.17
N GLY A 70 -7.64 -5.18 -15.26
CA GLY A 70 -7.86 -6.63 -15.29
C GLY A 70 -6.59 -7.46 -15.06
N ARG A 71 -5.58 -6.88 -14.40
CA ARG A 71 -4.27 -7.52 -14.20
C ARG A 71 -4.35 -8.65 -13.19
N ARG A 72 -3.58 -9.71 -13.40
CA ARG A 72 -3.31 -10.72 -12.35
C ARG A 72 -2.07 -10.30 -11.58
N PHE A 73 -2.25 -10.05 -10.29
CA PHE A 73 -1.18 -9.63 -9.40
C PHE A 73 -1.44 -10.12 -7.98
N TYR A 74 -0.41 -10.07 -7.15
CA TYR A 74 -0.56 -10.15 -5.69
C TYR A 74 0.18 -8.99 -5.02
N LYS A 75 -0.30 -8.58 -3.85
CA LYS A 75 0.39 -7.66 -2.96
C LYS A 75 1.03 -8.47 -1.83
N PRO A 76 2.36 -8.53 -1.73
CA PRO A 76 3.02 -9.17 -0.59
C PRO A 76 2.61 -8.48 0.72
N LEU A 77 2.29 -9.27 1.74
CA LEU A 77 2.05 -8.76 3.10
C LEU A 77 3.34 -8.82 3.88
N ARG A 78 3.67 -7.72 4.58
CA ARG A 78 4.78 -7.67 5.53
C ARG A 78 4.28 -8.18 6.87
N LEU A 79 4.44 -9.47 7.12
CA LEU A 79 4.02 -10.15 8.35
C LEU A 79 5.15 -10.21 9.37
N LEU A 80 6.41 -10.23 8.91
CA LEU A 80 7.58 -10.41 9.74
C LEU A 80 8.53 -9.20 9.71
N PRO A 81 9.22 -8.88 10.82
CA PRO A 81 10.34 -7.95 10.80
C PRO A 81 11.40 -8.40 9.79
N GLY A 82 11.89 -7.46 8.97
CA GLY A 82 12.87 -7.75 7.91
C GLY A 82 12.28 -7.92 6.50
N GLU A 83 10.95 -7.95 6.36
CA GLU A 83 10.26 -7.97 5.05
C GLU A 83 10.15 -6.58 4.38
N GLU A 84 10.99 -5.64 4.77
CA GLU A 84 11.05 -4.28 4.20
C GLU A 84 11.42 -4.26 2.71
N MET A 85 12.02 -5.36 2.23
CA MET A 85 12.49 -5.51 0.84
C MET A 85 11.45 -6.12 -0.10
N LEU A 86 10.26 -6.48 0.39
CA LEU A 86 9.19 -6.96 -0.48
C LEU A 86 8.69 -5.85 -1.42
N PRO A 87 8.38 -6.18 -2.69
CA PRO A 87 7.77 -5.23 -3.62
C PRO A 87 6.36 -4.84 -3.15
N ASP A 88 5.88 -3.68 -3.62
CA ASP A 88 4.54 -3.23 -3.26
C ASP A 88 3.46 -4.02 -4.00
N PHE A 89 3.74 -4.45 -5.24
CA PHE A 89 2.92 -5.39 -6.01
C PHE A 89 3.80 -6.28 -6.89
N VAL A 90 3.27 -7.45 -7.26
CA VAL A 90 3.91 -8.35 -8.24
C VAL A 90 2.88 -8.74 -9.29
N LEU A 91 3.13 -8.38 -10.55
CA LEU A 91 2.39 -8.88 -11.70
C LEU A 91 2.77 -10.33 -11.94
N VAL A 92 1.76 -11.19 -12.13
CA VAL A 92 1.92 -12.62 -12.42
C VAL A 92 1.28 -13.01 -13.76
N ASP A 93 0.78 -12.03 -14.50
CA ASP A 93 0.30 -12.17 -15.87
C ASP A 93 1.37 -11.80 -16.91
N THR A 94 2.64 -11.74 -16.53
CA THR A 94 3.76 -11.41 -17.41
C THR A 94 4.63 -12.65 -17.64
N PRO A 95 5.40 -12.75 -18.74
CA PRO A 95 6.27 -13.91 -18.99
C PRO A 95 7.24 -14.22 -17.85
N VAL A 96 7.68 -13.18 -17.14
CA VAL A 96 8.44 -13.26 -15.88
C VAL A 96 7.70 -12.43 -14.85
N PRO A 97 7.47 -12.91 -13.61
CA PRO A 97 6.85 -12.11 -12.56
C PRO A 97 7.54 -10.75 -12.42
N THR A 98 6.76 -9.69 -12.51
CA THR A 98 7.28 -8.32 -12.59
C THR A 98 6.93 -7.56 -11.32
N ALA A 99 7.95 -7.09 -10.61
CA ALA A 99 7.78 -6.26 -9.42
C ALA A 99 7.27 -4.85 -9.80
N ILE A 100 6.44 -4.28 -8.94
CA ILE A 100 6.04 -2.87 -9.00
C ILE A 100 6.39 -2.22 -7.66
N GLU A 101 7.12 -1.12 -7.73
CA GLU A 101 7.48 -0.27 -6.60
C GLU A 101 6.75 1.07 -6.71
N VAL A 102 6.01 1.41 -5.66
CA VAL A 102 5.24 2.65 -5.54
C VAL A 102 5.91 3.52 -4.50
N TYR A 103 6.66 4.49 -4.98
CA TYR A 103 7.53 5.28 -4.16
C TYR A 103 6.86 6.55 -3.64
N GLY A 104 6.32 6.53 -2.43
CA GLY A 104 5.78 7.73 -1.80
C GLY A 104 6.82 8.85 -1.57
N MET A 105 6.34 10.08 -1.40
CA MET A 105 7.16 11.24 -1.02
C MET A 105 7.43 11.23 0.50
N GLU A 106 8.43 10.51 0.99
CA GLU A 106 8.96 10.74 2.34
C GLU A 106 10.49 10.85 2.35
N SER A 107 10.95 11.98 2.93
CA SER A 107 12.29 12.48 3.24
C SER A 107 13.54 11.61 2.93
N HIS A 108 14.08 11.91 1.75
CA HIS A 108 15.47 12.08 1.29
C HIS A 108 16.62 11.09 1.57
N ASP A 109 16.77 10.40 2.71
CA ASP A 109 18.00 9.58 2.91
C ASP A 109 17.75 8.08 3.13
N GLY A 110 16.91 7.71 4.11
CA GLY A 110 16.53 6.31 4.33
C GLY A 110 15.70 5.74 3.18
N TYR A 111 14.99 6.60 2.45
CA TYR A 111 14.23 6.24 1.26
C TYR A 111 15.15 5.91 0.07
N ARG A 112 16.17 6.75 -0.19
CA ARG A 112 17.14 6.52 -1.28
C ARG A 112 17.91 5.22 -1.10
N ARG A 113 18.42 4.97 0.12
CA ARG A 113 19.15 3.73 0.42
C ARG A 113 18.30 2.49 0.21
N ARG A 114 17.03 2.51 0.67
CA ARG A 114 16.11 1.37 0.46
C ARG A 114 15.79 1.16 -1.01
N LYS A 115 15.58 2.24 -1.77
CA LYS A 115 15.40 2.17 -3.23
C LYS A 115 16.62 1.56 -3.91
N GLU A 116 17.82 2.07 -3.63
CA GLU A 116 19.07 1.58 -4.19
C GLU A 116 19.30 0.09 -3.86
N GLN A 117 19.03 -0.33 -2.62
CA GLN A 117 19.11 -1.73 -2.20
C GLN A 117 18.10 -2.61 -2.93
N LYS A 118 16.83 -2.18 -3.06
CA LYS A 118 15.80 -2.92 -3.81
C LYS A 118 16.18 -3.07 -5.29
N GLN A 119 16.65 -1.99 -5.92
CA GLN A 119 17.14 -2.02 -7.29
C GLN A 119 18.31 -2.99 -7.47
N ALA A 120 19.24 -3.04 -6.50
CA ALA A 120 20.33 -4.00 -6.51
C ALA A 120 19.83 -5.45 -6.42
N ILE A 121 18.87 -5.74 -5.54
CA ILE A 121 18.25 -7.07 -5.42
C ILE A 121 17.56 -7.47 -6.73
N TYR A 122 16.75 -6.58 -7.32
CA TYR A 122 16.07 -6.86 -8.58
C TYR A 122 17.04 -7.10 -9.73
N SER A 123 18.13 -6.31 -9.78
CA SER A 123 19.18 -6.46 -10.79
C SER A 123 19.93 -7.79 -10.63
N GLN A 124 20.30 -8.16 -9.39
CA GLN A 124 20.96 -9.43 -9.07
C GLN A 124 20.08 -10.63 -9.45
N ASN A 125 18.79 -10.55 -9.16
CA ASN A 125 17.83 -11.63 -9.40
C ASN A 125 17.24 -11.60 -10.82
N ARG A 126 17.67 -10.67 -11.69
CA ARG A 126 17.11 -10.43 -13.02
C ARG A 126 15.58 -10.31 -13.02
N THR A 127 15.04 -9.75 -11.94
CA THR A 127 13.59 -9.54 -11.77
C THR A 127 13.22 -8.23 -12.45
N PRO A 128 12.29 -8.22 -13.44
CA PRO A 128 11.79 -6.99 -14.01
C PRO A 128 11.11 -6.15 -12.92
N CYS A 129 11.40 -4.84 -12.90
CA CYS A 129 10.83 -3.92 -11.93
C CYS A 129 10.28 -2.67 -12.63
N ILE A 130 9.07 -2.28 -12.26
CA ILE A 130 8.39 -1.07 -12.70
C ILE A 130 8.35 -0.12 -11.50
N GLU A 131 8.83 1.10 -11.71
CA GLU A 131 8.83 2.11 -10.66
C GLU A 131 7.79 3.19 -10.97
N TRP A 132 7.02 3.56 -9.95
CA TRP A 132 6.22 4.77 -10.00
C TRP A 132 6.67 5.74 -8.91
N VAL A 133 7.09 6.93 -9.33
CA VAL A 133 7.53 8.03 -8.45
C VAL A 133 6.60 9.24 -8.63
N PRO A 134 5.60 9.43 -7.76
CA PRO A 134 4.87 10.69 -7.63
C PRO A 134 5.83 11.89 -7.45
N PRO A 135 5.47 13.07 -7.98
CA PRO A 135 4.15 13.45 -8.48
C PRO A 135 3.90 13.06 -9.95
N ALA A 136 4.75 12.24 -10.59
CA ALA A 136 4.49 11.75 -11.94
C ALA A 136 3.09 11.11 -12.01
N HIS A 137 2.33 11.44 -13.04
CA HIS A 137 0.96 10.96 -13.18
C HIS A 137 0.93 9.44 -13.37
N LEU A 138 0.03 8.72 -12.68
CA LEU A 138 -0.02 7.24 -12.74
C LEU A 138 -0.14 6.69 -14.16
N ALA A 139 -0.84 7.39 -15.06
CA ALA A 139 -0.98 6.99 -16.46
C ALA A 139 0.34 7.02 -17.27
N SER A 140 1.40 7.66 -16.76
CA SER A 140 2.73 7.60 -17.40
C SER A 140 3.42 6.26 -17.17
N VAL A 141 3.03 5.53 -16.12
CA VAL A 141 3.61 4.21 -15.79
C VAL A 141 3.18 3.19 -16.83
N ARG A 142 4.16 2.69 -17.59
CA ARG A 142 3.96 1.65 -18.61
C ARG A 142 4.05 0.28 -17.95
N LEU A 143 2.95 -0.47 -18.01
CA LEU A 143 2.93 -1.86 -17.59
C LEU A 143 3.26 -2.76 -18.79
N PRO A 144 4.02 -3.86 -18.60
CA PRO A 144 4.24 -4.86 -19.63
C PRO A 144 2.91 -5.48 -20.06
N ALA A 145 2.86 -5.93 -21.31
CA ALA A 145 1.72 -6.67 -21.83
C ALA A 145 1.48 -7.94 -21.00
N ALA A 146 0.20 -8.27 -20.81
CA ALA A 146 -0.16 -9.56 -20.25
C ALA A 146 0.15 -10.68 -21.27
N ALA A 147 0.63 -11.81 -20.78
CA ALA A 147 0.90 -13.04 -21.53
C ALA A 147 -0.25 -14.05 -21.40
#